data_AF-A0A914D1Z1-F1
#
_entry.id   AF-A0A914D1Z1-F1
#
_cell.length_a   1.000
_cell.length_b   1.000
_cell.length_c   1.000
_cell.angle_alpha   90.00
_cell.angle_beta   90.00
_cell.angle_gamma   90.00
#
_symmetry.space_group_name_H-M   'P 1'
#
loop_
_entity.id
_entity.type
_entity.pdbx_description
1 polymer ?
#
loop_
_entity_poly.entity_id
_entity_poly.type
_entity_poly.pdbx_seq_one_letter_code
_entity_poly.pdbx_strand_id
1 'polypeptide(L)'
;MSTLINNGLDDLHISEKVDYLSLLEGSIKKLQNDPSFNRVASKAKAISATPKSVVVELEIGEEHVNGNGTIHGGQIAALQDIICAHAVG
;
A
#
# COMPACT_ATOMS: atom_id res chain seq x y z
N MET A 1 -39.43 -44.43 5.98
CA MET A 1 -38.28 -44.42 5.04
C MET A 1 -38.49 -43.29 4.04
N SER A 2 -38.14 -42.07 4.43
CA SER A 2 -38.07 -40.92 3.52
C SER A 2 -36.61 -40.51 3.40
N THR A 3 -36.14 -40.49 2.16
CA THR A 3 -34.78 -40.33 1.70
C THR A 3 -34.13 -39.04 2.20
N LEU A 4 -32.96 -39.18 2.81
CA LEU A 4 -31.99 -38.11 3.05
C LEU A 4 -31.42 -37.67 1.70
N ILE A 5 -31.57 -36.39 1.38
CA ILE A 5 -30.63 -35.70 0.48
C ILE A 5 -30.28 -34.38 1.18
N ASN A 6 -29.29 -34.44 2.08
CA ASN A 6 -28.58 -33.26 2.55
C ASN A 6 -27.74 -32.77 1.35
N ASN A 7 -28.33 -31.93 0.51
CA ASN A 7 -27.58 -31.16 -0.47
C ASN A 7 -26.85 -30.07 0.31
N GLY A 8 -25.55 -30.29 0.54
CA GLY A 8 -24.63 -29.26 0.99
C GLY A 8 -24.75 -28.05 0.07
N LEU A 9 -25.37 -27.00 0.61
CA LEU A 9 -25.30 -25.63 0.13
C LEU A 9 -24.36 -24.80 1.02
N ASP A 10 -23.45 -25.49 1.72
CA ASP A 10 -22.22 -24.89 2.21
C ASP A 10 -21.23 -24.92 1.04
N ASP A 11 -21.35 -24.00 0.08
CA ASP A 11 -20.21 -23.47 -0.68
C ASP A 11 -20.65 -22.56 -1.85
N LEU A 12 -20.28 -21.28 -1.71
CA LEU A 12 -19.65 -20.39 -2.70
C LEU A 12 -20.05 -18.94 -2.45
N HIS A 13 -19.71 -18.44 -1.25
CA HIS A 13 -19.34 -17.03 -1.18
C HIS A 13 -17.94 -16.93 -1.80
N ILE A 14 -17.90 -16.77 -3.13
CA ILE A 14 -16.70 -16.25 -3.79
C ILE A 14 -16.58 -14.81 -3.28
N SER A 15 -15.99 -14.62 -2.11
CA SER A 15 -15.48 -13.31 -1.72
C SER A 15 -14.45 -12.97 -2.79
N GLU A 16 -14.74 -11.98 -3.63
CA GLU A 16 -13.74 -11.39 -4.51
C GLU A 16 -12.52 -11.09 -3.64
N LYS A 17 -11.44 -11.83 -3.89
CA LYS A 17 -10.21 -11.64 -3.15
C LYS A 17 -9.68 -10.28 -3.55
N VAL A 18 -9.88 -9.29 -2.68
CA VAL A 18 -9.39 -7.92 -2.92
C VAL A 18 -7.90 -7.97 -3.18
N ASP A 19 -7.49 -7.48 -4.35
CA ASP A 19 -6.08 -7.34 -4.69
C ASP A 19 -5.54 -6.04 -4.07
N TYR A 20 -5.18 -6.14 -2.79
CA TYR A 20 -4.65 -5.02 -2.01
C TYR A 20 -3.37 -4.43 -2.61
N LEU A 21 -2.55 -5.24 -3.29
CA LEU A 21 -1.31 -4.76 -3.87
C LEU A 21 -1.61 -3.84 -5.06
N SER A 22 -2.47 -4.27 -5.98
CA SER A 22 -2.92 -3.44 -7.10
C SER A 22 -3.55 -2.12 -6.64
N LEU A 23 -4.32 -2.15 -5.54
CA LEU A 23 -4.89 -0.93 -4.95
C LEU A 23 -3.80 0.00 -4.40
N LEU A 24 -2.85 -0.54 -3.64
CA LEU A 24 -1.73 0.24 -3.10
C LEU A 24 -0.86 0.81 -4.22
N GLU A 25 -0.53 0.02 -5.25
CA GLU A 25 0.22 0.48 -6.42
C GLU A 25 -0.47 1.66 -7.11
N GLY A 26 -1.79 1.57 -7.32
CA GLY A 26 -2.59 2.66 -7.89
C GLY A 26 -2.56 3.93 -7.04
N SER A 27 -2.59 3.79 -5.72
CA SER A 27 -2.46 4.90 -4.77
C SER A 27 -1.07 5.53 -4.80
N ILE A 28 -0.01 4.73 -4.69
CA ILE A 28 1.38 5.21 -4.68
C ILE A 28 1.77 5.86 -6.02
N LYS A 29 1.26 5.34 -7.15
CA LYS A 29 1.53 5.92 -8.48
C LYS A 29 1.05 7.37 -8.60
N LYS A 30 0.03 7.78 -7.84
CA LYS A 30 -0.44 9.18 -7.83
C LYS A 30 0.59 10.13 -7.22
N LEU A 31 1.41 9.66 -6.28
CA LEU A 31 2.46 10.44 -5.62
C LEU A 31 3.60 10.82 -6.57
N GLN A 32 3.83 10.03 -7.62
CA GLN A 32 4.93 10.24 -8.58
C GLN A 32 4.79 11.55 -9.36
N ASN A 33 3.56 12.04 -9.56
CA ASN A 33 3.26 13.24 -10.34
C ASN A 33 2.50 14.31 -9.52
N ASP A 34 2.42 14.15 -8.21
CA ASP A 34 1.69 15.07 -7.34
C ASP A 34 2.46 16.40 -7.21
N PRO A 35 1.88 17.56 -7.54
CA PRO A 35 2.57 18.86 -7.39
C PRO A 35 2.65 19.33 -5.93
N SER A 36 1.90 18.72 -5.01
CA SER A 36 1.85 19.08 -3.61
C SER A 36 3.08 18.58 -2.84
N PHE A 37 3.07 18.73 -1.51
CA PHE A 37 4.14 18.22 -0.64
C PHE A 37 4.34 16.71 -0.78
N ASN A 38 3.31 15.95 -1.18
CA ASN A 38 3.38 14.50 -1.38
C ASN A 38 4.48 14.04 -2.36
N ARG A 39 4.96 14.93 -3.23
CA ARG A 39 6.08 14.66 -4.15
C ARG A 39 7.36 14.18 -3.46
N VAL A 40 7.52 14.45 -2.16
CA VAL A 40 8.63 13.92 -1.37
C VAL A 40 8.64 12.39 -1.34
N ALA A 41 7.50 11.73 -1.60
CA ALA A 41 7.39 10.28 -1.73
C ALA A 41 7.32 9.81 -3.20
N SER A 42 7.71 10.65 -4.17
CA SER A 42 7.59 10.33 -5.61
C SER A 42 8.40 9.11 -6.07
N LYS A 43 9.46 8.74 -5.34
CA LYS A 43 10.24 7.52 -5.61
C LYS A 43 9.79 6.31 -4.78
N ALA A 44 8.64 6.39 -4.11
CA ALA A 44 8.08 5.27 -3.37
C ALA A 44 7.52 4.19 -4.32
N LYS A 45 7.66 2.91 -3.95
CA LYS A 45 7.10 1.77 -4.66
C LYS A 45 6.46 0.78 -3.70
N ALA A 46 5.27 0.30 -4.05
CA ALA A 46 4.60 -0.75 -3.30
C ALA A 46 5.33 -2.09 -3.47
N ILE A 47 5.50 -2.83 -2.37
CA ILE A 47 6.16 -4.15 -2.37
C ILE A 47 5.19 -5.25 -1.94
N SER A 48 4.38 -4.98 -0.90
CA SER A 48 3.30 -5.88 -0.50
C SER A 48 2.19 -5.13 0.21
N ALA A 49 0.98 -5.68 0.16
CA ALA A 49 -0.17 -5.15 0.86
C ALA A 49 -1.07 -6.29 1.34
N THR A 50 -1.57 -6.15 2.57
CA THR A 50 -2.59 -6.99 3.19
C THR A 50 -3.58 -6.06 3.91
N PRO A 51 -4.74 -6.56 4.37
CA PRO A 51 -5.67 -5.75 5.17
C PRO A 51 -5.06 -5.16 6.46
N LYS A 52 -3.90 -5.67 6.91
CA LYS A 52 -3.30 -5.30 8.20
C LYS A 52 -1.93 -4.61 8.06
N SER A 53 -1.34 -4.61 6.87
CA SER A 53 0.03 -4.17 6.69
C SER A 53 0.32 -3.81 5.24
N VAL A 54 1.17 -2.82 5.06
CA VAL A 54 1.76 -2.48 3.77
C VAL A 54 3.27 -2.45 3.90
N VAL A 55 3.96 -2.81 2.83
CA VAL A 55 5.41 -2.66 2.70
C VAL A 55 5.65 -1.82 1.46
N VAL A 56 6.39 -0.73 1.65
CA VAL A 56 6.76 0.23 0.62
C VAL A 56 8.26 0.44 0.73
N GLU A 57 8.93 0.53 -0.42
CA GLU A 57 10.32 0.95 -0.51
C GLU A 57 10.42 2.39 -1.03
N LEU A 58 11.47 3.10 -0.62
CA LEU A 58 11.83 4.41 -1.16
C LEU A 58 13.26 4.33 -1.68
N GLU A 59 13.44 4.65 -2.97
CA GLU A 59 14.79 4.83 -3.52
C GLU A 59 15.36 6.17 -3.04
N ILE A 60 16.46 6.13 -2.28
CA ILE A 60 17.09 7.31 -1.72
C ILE A 60 17.87 8.04 -2.83
N GLY A 61 17.57 9.32 -3.02
CA GLY A 61 18.27 10.22 -3.94
C GLY A 61 18.71 11.49 -3.22
N GLU A 62 19.37 12.39 -3.94
CA GLU A 62 19.89 13.66 -3.39
C GLU A 62 18.77 14.54 -2.80
N GLU A 63 17.55 14.44 -3.32
CA GLU A 63 16.39 15.19 -2.81
C GLU A 63 15.90 14.72 -1.44
N HIS A 64 16.32 13.53 -0.99
CA HIS A 64 15.90 12.89 0.25
C HIS A 64 16.90 13.07 1.40
N VAL A 65 18.11 13.57 1.11
CA VAL A 65 19.19 13.65 2.10
C VAL A 65 19.28 15.05 2.75
N ASN A 66 19.84 15.09 3.96
CA ASN A 66 20.16 16.32 4.69
C ASN A 66 21.59 16.81 4.38
N GLY A 67 22.00 17.90 5.03
CA GLY A 67 23.34 18.48 4.84
C GLY A 67 24.53 17.56 5.18
N ASN A 68 24.29 16.43 5.85
CA ASN A 68 25.29 15.41 6.14
C ASN A 68 25.29 14.24 5.11
N GLY A 69 24.49 14.33 4.05
CA GLY A 69 24.37 13.26 3.04
C GLY A 69 23.63 12.01 3.53
N THR A 70 22.91 12.10 4.64
CA THR A 70 22.08 11.01 5.20
C THR A 70 20.62 11.35 5.02
N ILE A 71 19.71 10.37 5.14
CA ILE A 71 18.28 10.63 4.99
C ILE A 71 17.80 11.74 5.95
N HIS A 72 17.07 12.72 5.43
CA HIS A 72 16.54 13.80 6.26
C HIS A 72 15.46 13.26 7.21
N GLY A 73 15.48 13.65 8.49
CA GLY A 73 14.49 13.13 9.46
C GLY A 73 13.04 13.43 9.06
N GLY A 74 12.80 14.65 8.55
CA GLY A 74 11.51 15.05 7.99
C GLY A 74 11.08 14.24 6.75
N GLN A 75 12.02 13.68 5.99
CA GLN A 75 11.70 12.79 4.86
C GLN A 75 11.06 11.49 5.37
N ILE A 76 11.63 10.88 6.41
CA ILE A 76 11.07 9.67 7.01
C ILE A 76 9.72 9.94 7.67
N ALA A 77 9.58 11.06 8.38
CA ALA A 77 8.31 11.44 9.00
C ALA A 77 7.20 11.64 7.95
N ALA A 78 7.50 12.36 6.86
CA ALA A 78 6.55 12.57 5.78
C ALA A 78 6.23 11.26 5.04
N LEU A 79 7.23 10.43 4.74
CA LEU A 79 7.01 9.15 4.09
C LEU A 79 6.09 8.28 4.95
N GLN A 80 6.34 8.17 6.25
CA GLN A 80 5.51 7.38 7.15
C GLN A 80 4.06 7.88 7.15
N ASP A 81 3.84 9.18 7.27
CA ASP A 81 2.51 9.79 7.23
C ASP A 81 1.77 9.49 5.90
N ILE A 82 2.42 9.77 4.77
CA ILE A 82 1.87 9.56 3.44
C ILE A 82 1.53 8.08 3.22
N ILE A 83 2.43 7.15 3.55
CA ILE A 83 2.18 5.72 3.36
C ILE A 83 1.06 5.22 4.27
N CYS A 84 1.00 5.66 5.52
CA CYS A 84 -0.10 5.31 6.42
C CYS A 84 -1.45 5.84 5.91
N ALA A 85 -1.49 7.04 5.31
CA ALA A 85 -2.70 7.59 4.71
C ALA A 85 -3.17 6.81 3.45
N HIS A 86 -2.25 6.13 2.76
CA HIS A 86 -2.55 5.30 1.59
C HIS A 86 -2.62 3.80 1.90
N ALA A 87 -2.40 3.40 3.16
CA ALA A 87 -2.55 2.02 3.58
C ALA A 87 -4.02 1.63 3.44
N VAL A 88 -4.27 0.64 2.59
CA VAL A 88 -5.61 0.12 2.31
C VAL A 88 -6.07 -0.77 3.46
N GLY A 89 -7.07 -0.28 4.19
CA GLY A 89 -7.88 -0.99 5.18
C GLY A 89 -9.29 -0.42 5.17
#